data_AF-X1BQM8-F1
#
_entry.id   AF-X1BQM8-F1
#
_cell.length_a   1.000
_cell.length_b   1.000
_cell.length_c   1.000
_cell.angle_alpha   90.00
_cell.angle_beta   90.00
_cell.angle_gamma   90.00
#
_symmetry.space_group_name_H-M   'P 1'
#
loop_
_entity.id
_entity.type
_entity.pdbx_description
1 polymer ?
#
loop_
_entity_poly.entity_id
_entity_poly.type
_entity_poly.pdbx_seq_one_letter_code
_entity_poly.pdbx_strand_id
1 'polypeptide(L)' 'MIDDKILQYKTNLALAEKLVKNQYADRDYYEEMISKLERMLKFYENLKMWKEISKN' A
#
# COMPACT_ATOMS: atom_id res chain seq x y z
N MET A 1 1.47 -4.87 -14.21
CA MET A 1 0.42 -3.90 -14.58
C MET A 1 0.04 -3.05 -13.37
N ILE A 2 -0.77 -1.99 -13.53
CA ILE A 2 -1.20 -1.13 -12.40
C ILE A 2 -1.94 -1.96 -11.35
N ASP A 3 -2.79 -2.91 -11.77
CA ASP A 3 -3.50 -3.81 -10.86
C ASP A 3 -2.58 -4.68 -10.02
N ASP A 4 -1.52 -5.25 -10.62
CA ASP A 4 -0.53 -6.05 -9.88
C ASP A 4 0.17 -5.22 -8.79
N LYS A 5 0.42 -3.93 -9.07
CA LYS A 5 0.99 -3.01 -8.08
C LYS A 5 0.01 -2.73 -6.94
N ILE A 6 -1.26 -2.45 -7.25
CA ILE A 6 -2.30 -2.29 -6.24
C ILE A 6 -2.40 -3.53 -5.35
N LEU A 7 -2.42 -4.73 -5.94
CA LEU A 7 -2.46 -5.98 -5.21
C LEU A 7 -1.23 -6.13 -4.30
N GLN A 8 -0.03 -5.90 -4.83
CA GLN A 8 1.22 -5.96 -4.07
C GLN A 8 1.21 -5.01 -2.85
N TYR A 9 0.78 -3.76 -3.02
CA TYR A 9 0.72 -2.80 -1.91
C TYR A 9 -0.33 -3.20 -0.86
N LYS A 10 -1.49 -3.74 -1.27
CA LYS A 10 -2.49 -4.26 -0.32
C LYS A 10 -1.95 -5.43 0.50
N THR A 11 -1.26 -6.38 -0.15
CA THR A 11 -0.63 -7.52 0.55
C THR A 11 0.44 -7.05 1.54
N ASN A 12 1.31 -6.12 1.11
CA ASN A 12 2.37 -5.59 1.96
C ASN A 12 1.81 -4.80 3.14
N LEU A 13 0.76 -4.00 2.92
CA LEU A 13 0.10 -3.23 3.97
C LEU A 13 -0.49 -4.17 5.05
N ALA A 14 -1.23 -5.18 4.63
CA ALA A 14 -1.80 -6.17 5.55
C ALA A 14 -0.73 -6.94 6.35
N LEU A 15 0.45 -7.18 5.77
CA LEU A 15 1.57 -7.77 6.49
C LEU A 15 2.17 -6.80 7.52
N ALA A 16 2.41 -5.55 7.12
CA ALA A 16 2.96 -4.52 8.02
C ALA A 16 2.02 -4.23 9.20
N GLU A 17 0.71 -4.19 8.98
CA GLU A 17 -0.32 -4.05 10.03
C GLU A 17 -0.36 -5.21 11.02
N LYS A 18 0.04 -6.42 10.58
CA LYS A 18 0.20 -7.56 11.48
C LYS A 18 1.49 -7.45 12.28
N LEU A 19 2.57 -7.04 11.64
CA LEU A 19 3.89 -6.94 12.25
C LEU A 19 3.97 -5.81 13.28
N VAL A 20 3.33 -4.66 13.04
CA VAL A 20 3.29 -3.55 14.01
C VAL A 20 2.63 -3.93 15.34
N LYS A 21 1.76 -4.95 15.34
CA LYS A 21 1.08 -5.47 16.53
C LYS A 21 1.90 -6.54 17.26
N ASN A 22 3.02 -6.98 16.70
CA ASN A 22 3.89 -7.98 17.31
C ASN A 22 4.79 -7.31 18.36
N GLN A 23 4.77 -7.82 19.58
CA GLN A 23 5.56 -7.27 20.71
C GLN A 23 7.08 -7.32 20.51
N TYR A 24 7.58 -8.13 19.57
CA TYR A 24 9.00 -8.24 19.25
C TYR A 24 9.43 -7.44 18.01
N ALA A 25 8.49 -6.76 17.36
CA ALA A 25 8.74 -5.97 16.17
C ALA A 25 9.12 -4.53 16.52
N ASP A 26 9.95 -3.92 15.67
CA ASP A 26 10.22 -2.48 15.72
C ASP A 26 8.97 -1.72 15.29
N ARG A 27 8.20 -1.25 16.27
CA ARG A 27 6.90 -0.61 16.04
C ARG A 27 7.02 0.65 15.19
N ASP A 28 7.98 1.52 15.51
CA ASP A 28 8.15 2.80 14.82
C ASP A 28 8.50 2.59 13.35
N TYR A 29 9.36 1.60 13.07
CA TYR A 29 9.67 1.18 11.70
C TYR A 29 8.43 0.74 10.93
N TYR A 30 7.57 -0.10 11.52
CA TYR A 30 6.37 -0.58 10.84
C TYR A 30 5.29 0.50 10.69
N GLU A 31 5.14 1.43 11.63
CA GLU A 31 4.24 2.58 11.50
C GLU A 31 4.66 3.50 10.32
N GLU A 32 5.97 3.74 10.17
CA GLU A 32 6.49 4.50 9.02
C GLU A 32 6.29 3.73 7.70
N MET A 33 6.49 2.42 7.72
CA MET A 33 6.27 1.55 6.56
C MET A 33 4.79 1.56 6.12
N ILE A 34 3.85 1.42 7.06
CA ILE A 34 2.41 1.50 6.80
C ILE A 34 2.08 2.82 6.11
N SER A 35 2.54 3.94 6.68
CA SER A 35 2.33 5.28 6.12
C SER A 35 2.89 5.45 4.69
N LYS A 36 4.00 4.77 4.36
CA LYS A 36 4.55 4.76 2.99
C LYS A 36 3.72 3.89 2.05
N LEU A 37 3.30 2.71 2.49
CA LEU A 37 2.50 1.77 1.71
C LEU A 37 1.12 2.36 1.36
N GLU A 38 0.45 3.04 2.29
CA GLU A 38 -0.82 3.72 2.04
C GLU A 38 -0.70 4.81 0.98
N ARG A 39 0.36 5.65 1.05
CA ARG A 39 0.62 6.69 0.05
C ARG A 39 0.83 6.10 -1.34
N MET A 40 1.59 5.02 -1.44
CA MET A 40 1.83 4.33 -2.71
C MET A 40 0.57 3.66 -3.24
N LEU A 41 -0.21 3.01 -2.37
CA LEU A 41 -1.48 2.40 -2.76
C LEU A 41 -2.42 3.45 -3.36
N LYS A 42 -2.62 4.57 -2.66
CA LYS A 42 -3.46 5.68 -3.14
C LYS A 42 -2.98 6.24 -4.47
N PHE A 43 -1.67 6.37 -4.66
CA PHE A 43 -1.10 6.80 -5.94
C PHE A 43 -1.50 5.86 -7.09
N TYR A 44 -1.34 4.54 -6.92
CA TYR A 44 -1.68 3.58 -7.96
C TYR A 44 -3.18 3.45 -8.21
N GLU A 45 -4.02 3.57 -7.18
CA GLU A 45 -5.47 3.62 -7.33
C GLU A 45 -5.90 4.86 -8.13
N ASN A 46 -5.34 6.04 -7.82
CA ASN A 46 -5.59 7.25 -8.59
C ASN A 46 -5.10 7.13 -10.05
N LEU A 47 -3.92 6.53 -10.26
CA LEU A 47 -3.38 6.31 -11.60
C LEU A 47 -4.27 5.38 -12.44
N LYS A 48 -4.84 4.34 -11.80
CA LYS A 48 -5.81 3.46 -12.44
C LYS A 48 -7.05 4.23 -12.88
N MET A 49 -7.66 4.99 -11.98
CA MET A 49 -8.84 5.81 -12.29
C MET A 49 -8.56 6.79 -13.44
N TRP A 50 -7.42 7.47 -13.40
CA TRP A 50 -7.04 8.41 -14.46
C TRP A 50 -6.93 7.72 -15.83
N LYS A 51 -6.32 6.53 -15.87
CA LYS A 51 -6.19 5.74 -17.11
C LYS A 51 -7.55 5.24 -17.63
N GLU A 52 -8.50 4.96 -16.75
CA GLU A 52 -9.86 4.58 -17.14
C GLU A 52 -10.62 5.77 -17.73
N ILE A 53 -10.49 6.96 -17.11
CA ILE A 53 -11.09 8.19 -17.62
C ILE A 53 -10.49 8.58 -18.98
N SER A 54 -9.17 8.49 -19.14
CA SER A 54 -8.48 8.91 -20.37
C SER A 54 -8.73 7.99 -21.59
N LYS A 55 -9.39 6.86 -21.38
CA LYS A 55 -9.75 5.90 -22.45
C LYS A 55 -11.17 6.12 -22.97
N ASN A 56 -11.98 6.93 -22.29
CA ASN A 56 -13.29 7.38 -22.73
C ASN A 56 -13.17 8.73 -23.46
#